data_AF-A0A520HEX9-F1
#
_entry.id   AF-A0A520HEX9-F1
#
_cell.length_a   1.000
_cell.length_b   1.000
_cell.length_c   1.000
_cell.angle_alpha   90.00
_cell.angle_beta   90.00
_cell.angle_gamma   90.00
#
_symmetry.space_group_name_H-M   'P 1'
#
loop_
_entity.id
_entity.type
_entity.pdbx_description
1 polymer ?
#
loop_
_entity_poly.entity_id
_entity_poly.type
_entity_poly.pdbx_seq_one_letter_code
_entity_poly.pdbx_strand_id
1 'polypeptide(L)'
;KEVLQKLQKGADDENSIVYRNIVEEVYSYAMGNQTQQMPTTAGTVFGAYNAVTGYFQNVRRFKDGEAKFKSITEGTAKQRAQVAFDLCADFANGGSLQFN
;
A
#
# COMPACT_ATOMS: atom_id res chain seq x y z
N LYS A 1 -12.47 9.11 0.99
CA LYS A 1 -12.63 10.28 1.90
C LYS A 1 -13.07 9.90 3.30
N GLU A 2 -14.11 9.08 3.48
CA GLU A 2 -14.59 8.67 4.81
C GLU A 2 -13.49 8.09 5.72
N VAL A 3 -12.70 7.12 5.22
CA VAL A 3 -11.57 6.52 5.97
C VAL A 3 -10.58 7.58 6.44
N LEU A 4 -10.19 8.51 5.56
CA LEU A 4 -9.26 9.59 5.90
C LEU A 4 -9.83 10.51 6.97
N GLN A 5 -11.12 10.84 6.89
CA GLN A 5 -11.80 11.66 7.91
C GLN A 5 -11.84 10.96 9.27
N LYS A 6 -12.09 9.65 9.29
CA LYS A 6 -12.05 8.84 10.52
C LYS A 6 -10.65 8.83 11.14
N LEU A 7 -9.62 8.62 10.33
CA LEU A 7 -8.22 8.68 10.77
C LEU A 7 -7.85 10.06 11.35
N GLN A 8 -8.24 11.15 10.68
CA GLN A 8 -8.00 12.52 11.15
C GLN A 8 -8.70 12.84 12.49
N LYS A 9 -9.81 12.16 12.78
CA LYS A 9 -10.56 12.28 14.04
C LYS A 9 -10.09 11.33 15.13
N GLY A 10 -9.13 10.44 14.85
CA GLY A 10 -8.69 9.40 15.78
C GLY A 10 -9.75 8.30 16.02
N ALA A 11 -10.69 8.12 15.09
CA ALA A 11 -11.72 7.09 15.12
C ALA A 11 -11.31 5.91 14.20
N ASP A 12 -10.09 5.43 14.36
CA ASP A 12 -9.51 4.39 13.49
C ASP A 12 -10.14 3.00 13.71
N ASP A 13 -10.72 2.79 14.89
CA ASP A 13 -11.53 1.62 15.26
C ASP A 13 -12.87 1.53 14.50
N GLU A 14 -13.39 2.66 14.00
CA GLU A 14 -14.57 2.69 13.13
C GLU A 14 -14.27 2.30 11.66
N ASN A 15 -13.01 2.06 11.32
CA ASN A 15 -12.65 1.53 10.02
C ASN A 15 -12.80 0.01 9.97
N SER A 16 -12.98 -0.52 8.76
CA SER A 16 -13.06 -1.97 8.56
C SER A 16 -11.84 -2.69 9.13
N ILE A 17 -12.06 -3.72 9.94
CA ILE A 17 -11.01 -4.62 10.44
C ILE A 17 -10.17 -5.17 9.27
N VAL A 18 -10.82 -5.54 8.17
CA VAL A 18 -10.13 -6.03 6.97
C VAL A 18 -9.18 -4.98 6.41
N TYR A 19 -9.59 -3.71 6.39
CA TYR A 19 -8.74 -2.62 5.93
C TYR A 19 -7.53 -2.42 6.86
N ARG A 20 -7.75 -2.38 8.17
CA ARG A 20 -6.67 -2.27 9.16
C ARG A 20 -5.65 -3.40 9.03
N ASN A 21 -6.12 -4.64 8.92
CA ASN A 21 -5.24 -5.81 8.78
C ASN A 21 -4.37 -5.69 7.51
N ILE A 22 -4.92 -5.22 6.39
CA ILE A 22 -4.13 -5.00 5.17
C ILE A 22 -3.05 -3.94 5.41
N VAL A 23 -3.38 -2.82 6.06
CA VAL A 23 -2.41 -1.76 6.37
C VAL A 23 -1.29 -2.30 7.28
N GLU A 24 -1.64 -3.07 8.30
CA GLU A 24 -0.68 -3.71 9.21
C GLU A 24 0.22 -4.72 8.48
N GLU A 25 -0.32 -5.53 7.57
CA GLU A 25 0.46 -6.48 6.75
C GLU A 25 1.41 -5.76 5.77
N VAL A 26 0.95 -4.68 5.12
CA VAL A 26 1.78 -3.85 4.24
C VAL A 26 2.93 -3.22 5.03
N TYR A 27 2.63 -2.66 6.20
CA TYR A 27 3.65 -2.08 7.07
C TYR A 27 4.65 -3.12 7.57
N SER A 28 4.15 -4.28 8.02
CA SER A 28 5.01 -5.40 8.45
C SER A 28 5.92 -5.88 7.31
N TYR A 29 5.41 -5.92 6.08
CA TYR A 29 6.20 -6.26 4.90
C TYR A 29 7.29 -5.20 4.63
N ALA A 30 6.95 -3.91 4.71
CA ALA A 30 7.91 -2.81 4.57
C ALA A 30 9.03 -2.90 5.61
N MET A 31 8.69 -3.20 6.87
CA MET A 31 9.64 -3.20 7.98
C MET A 31 10.44 -4.50 8.11
N GLY A 32 9.93 -5.63 7.59
CA GLY A 32 10.51 -6.95 7.83
C GLY A 32 11.11 -7.64 6.62
N ASN A 33 10.71 -7.29 5.39
CA ASN A 33 11.21 -7.99 4.21
C ASN A 33 12.58 -7.45 3.77
N GLN A 34 13.54 -8.36 3.50
CA GLN A 34 14.91 -7.97 3.09
C GLN A 34 14.94 -7.02 1.89
N THR A 35 14.04 -7.20 0.91
CA THR A 35 14.00 -6.31 -0.28
C THR A 35 13.50 -4.91 0.04
N GLN A 36 12.77 -4.73 1.15
CA GLN A 36 12.32 -3.44 1.66
C GLN A 36 13.35 -2.77 2.58
N GLN A 37 14.36 -3.51 3.02
CA GLN A 37 15.46 -3.03 3.86
C GLN A 37 16.72 -2.68 3.04
N MET A 38 16.64 -2.70 1.71
CA MET A 38 17.74 -2.33 0.83
C MET A 38 17.91 -0.82 0.75
N PRO A 39 19.11 -0.28 0.42
CA PRO A 39 19.31 1.17 0.29
C PRO A 39 18.39 1.86 -0.73
N THR A 40 17.89 1.13 -1.72
CA THR A 40 16.96 1.67 -2.74
C THR A 40 15.52 1.81 -2.21
N THR A 41 15.15 1.07 -1.17
CA THR A 41 13.78 0.97 -0.64
C THR A 41 13.66 1.53 0.77
N ALA A 42 14.57 1.20 1.68
CA ALA A 42 14.51 1.60 3.08
C ALA A 42 14.50 3.13 3.23
N GLY A 43 13.42 3.65 3.80
CA GLY A 43 13.25 5.10 4.03
C GLY A 43 13.05 5.93 2.75
N THR A 44 12.84 5.30 1.59
CA THR A 44 12.63 6.01 0.33
C THR A 44 11.14 6.07 -0.04
N VAL A 45 10.78 7.09 -0.82
CA VAL A 45 9.43 7.20 -1.42
C VAL A 45 9.13 6.00 -2.32
N PHE A 46 10.14 5.50 -3.04
CA PHE A 46 10.03 4.26 -3.80
C PHE A 46 9.73 3.06 -2.90
N GLY A 47 10.37 2.95 -1.72
CA GLY A 47 10.07 1.91 -0.74
C GLY A 47 8.61 1.90 -0.28
N ALA A 48 8.02 3.09 -0.05
CA ALA A 48 6.60 3.19 0.30
C ALA A 48 5.69 2.62 -0.79
N TYR A 49 5.93 2.97 -2.05
CA TYR A 49 5.22 2.38 -3.20
C TYR A 49 5.47 0.87 -3.33
N ASN A 50 6.73 0.45 -3.19
CA ASN A 50 7.17 -0.92 -3.35
C ASN A 50 6.62 -1.85 -2.25
N ALA A 51 6.35 -1.33 -1.05
CA ALA A 51 5.69 -2.08 0.01
C ALA A 51 4.24 -2.41 -0.35
N VAL A 52 3.49 -1.44 -0.92
CA VAL A 52 2.09 -1.66 -1.34
C VAL A 52 2.01 -2.69 -2.47
N THR A 53 2.83 -2.54 -3.50
CA THR A 53 2.83 -3.51 -4.62
C THR A 53 3.37 -4.87 -4.18
N GLY A 54 4.44 -4.88 -3.41
CA GLY A 54 5.05 -6.09 -2.86
C GLY A 54 4.12 -6.87 -1.93
N TYR A 55 3.23 -6.21 -1.17
CA TYR A 55 2.19 -6.88 -0.41
C TYR A 55 1.29 -7.74 -1.30
N PHE A 56 0.74 -7.15 -2.37
CA PHE A 56 -0.12 -7.88 -3.31
C PHE A 56 0.63 -8.93 -4.13
N GLN A 57 1.95 -8.79 -4.28
CA GLN A 57 2.77 -9.75 -5.01
C GLN A 57 3.24 -10.91 -4.11
N ASN A 58 3.55 -10.67 -2.84
CA ASN A 58 4.36 -11.60 -2.05
C ASN A 58 3.70 -12.02 -0.72
N VAL A 59 2.73 -11.26 -0.21
CA VAL A 59 2.14 -11.49 1.12
C VAL A 59 0.67 -11.92 1.01
N ARG A 60 -0.12 -11.17 0.25
CA ARG A 60 -1.55 -11.45 0.09
C ARG A 60 -1.75 -12.84 -0.49
N ARG A 61 -2.58 -13.64 0.18
CA ARG A 61 -2.99 -14.95 -0.32
C ARG A 61 -4.10 -14.79 -1.36
N PHE A 62 -3.93 -15.45 -2.49
CA PHE A 62 -4.92 -15.57 -3.54
C PHE A 62 -5.38 -17.02 -3.64
N LYS A 63 -6.58 -17.23 -4.20
CA LYS A 63 -7.12 -18.57 -4.44
C LYS A 63 -6.17 -19.41 -5.31
N ASP A 64 -5.64 -18.79 -6.36
CA ASP A 64 -4.74 -19.41 -7.32
C ASP A 64 -3.90 -18.34 -8.05
N GLY A 65 -3.01 -18.78 -8.93
CA GLY A 65 -2.14 -17.90 -9.71
C GLY A 65 -2.89 -17.01 -10.69
N GLU A 66 -4.03 -17.46 -11.23
CA GLU A 66 -4.83 -16.67 -12.17
C GLU A 66 -5.53 -15.52 -11.46
N ALA A 67 -6.12 -15.77 -10.28
CA ALA A 67 -6.71 -14.75 -9.43
C ALA A 67 -5.67 -13.71 -9.00
N LYS A 68 -4.45 -14.15 -8.67
CA LYS A 68 -3.33 -13.24 -8.39
C LYS A 68 -2.98 -12.39 -9.61
N PHE A 69 -2.80 -13.03 -10.77
CA PHE A 69 -2.47 -12.35 -12.01
C PHE A 69 -3.52 -11.28 -12.35
N LYS A 70 -4.80 -11.65 -12.42
CA LYS A 70 -5.91 -10.73 -12.68
C LYS A 70 -5.95 -9.58 -11.68
N SER A 71 -5.77 -9.85 -10.39
CA SER A 71 -5.78 -8.79 -9.37
C SER A 71 -4.68 -7.75 -9.60
N ILE A 72 -3.49 -8.19 -10.00
CA ILE A 72 -2.30 -7.35 -10.24
C ILE A 72 -2.39 -6.58 -11.57
N THR A 73 -2.91 -7.21 -12.63
CA THR A 73 -2.89 -6.61 -13.98
C THR A 73 -4.12 -5.78 -14.32
N GLU A 74 -5.27 -6.09 -13.74
CA GLU A 74 -6.57 -5.47 -14.05
C GLU A 74 -7.44 -5.16 -12.82
N GLY A 75 -7.21 -5.83 -11.68
CA GLY A 75 -8.09 -5.75 -10.52
C GLY A 75 -7.65 -4.81 -9.40
N THR A 76 -8.02 -5.18 -8.16
CA THR A 76 -7.80 -4.33 -6.98
C THR A 76 -6.33 -4.01 -6.72
N ALA A 77 -5.41 -4.95 -6.91
CA ALA A 77 -4.00 -4.69 -6.66
C ALA A 77 -3.44 -3.66 -7.66
N LYS A 78 -3.87 -3.69 -8.93
CA LYS A 78 -3.56 -2.64 -9.91
C LYS A 78 -4.03 -1.26 -9.44
N GLN A 79 -5.28 -1.16 -9.01
CA GLN A 79 -5.86 0.12 -8.56
C GLN A 79 -5.10 0.67 -7.34
N ARG A 80 -4.73 -0.19 -6.39
CA ARG A 80 -3.93 0.22 -5.22
C ARG A 80 -2.51 0.61 -5.60
N ALA A 81 -1.90 -0.10 -6.55
CA ALA A 81 -0.59 0.26 -7.09
C ALA A 81 -0.62 1.65 -7.75
N GLN A 82 -1.64 1.93 -8.57
CA GLN A 82 -1.76 3.23 -9.23
C GLN A 82 -1.91 4.36 -8.21
N VAL A 83 -2.82 4.22 -7.24
CA VAL A 83 -3.01 5.24 -6.19
C VAL A 83 -1.74 5.43 -5.36
N ALA A 84 -1.04 4.35 -5.01
CA ALA A 84 0.23 4.46 -4.29
C ALA A 84 1.31 5.17 -5.11
N PHE A 85 1.39 4.88 -6.41
CA PHE A 85 2.30 5.56 -7.34
C PHE A 85 1.98 7.05 -7.41
N ASP A 86 0.72 7.41 -7.63
CA ASP A 86 0.27 8.81 -7.74
C ASP A 86 0.62 9.59 -6.46
N LEU A 87 0.30 9.04 -5.28
CA LEU A 87 0.64 9.67 -3.99
C LEU A 87 2.15 9.82 -3.77
N CYS A 88 2.93 8.82 -4.18
CA CYS A 88 4.39 8.87 -4.08
C CYS A 88 4.98 9.89 -5.06
N ALA A 89 4.45 9.97 -6.27
CA ALA A 89 4.87 10.95 -7.27
C ALA A 89 4.51 12.37 -6.82
N ASP A 90 3.32 12.59 -6.29
CA ASP A 90 2.89 13.88 -5.74
C ASP A 90 3.80 14.33 -4.61
N PHE A 91 4.13 13.42 -3.68
CA PHE A 91 5.06 13.72 -2.60
C PHE A 91 6.47 14.01 -3.11
N ALA A 92 6.96 13.24 -4.07
CA ALA A 92 8.30 13.45 -4.63
C ALA A 92 8.43 14.79 -5.37
N ASN A 93 7.37 15.24 -6.05
CA ASN A 93 7.38 16.47 -6.83
C ASN A 93 7.01 17.72 -6.00
N GLY A 94 6.07 17.60 -5.07
CA GLY A 94 5.47 18.72 -4.34
C GLY A 94 5.72 18.72 -2.83
N GLY A 95 6.43 17.73 -2.28
CA GLY A 95 6.70 17.59 -0.85
C GLY A 95 5.46 17.36 0.02
N SER A 96 4.30 17.13 -0.58
CA SER A 96 3.02 16.97 0.11
C SER A 96 2.17 15.89 -0.55
N LEU A 97 1.41 15.17 0.26
CA LEU A 97 0.46 14.16 -0.22
C LEU A 97 -0.85 14.82 -0.63
N GLN A 98 -1.30 14.57 -1.86
CA GLN A 98 -2.58 15.06 -2.36
C GLN A 98 -3.61 13.93 -2.31
N PHE A 99 -4.52 14.02 -1.34
CA PHE A 99 -5.60 13.04 -1.18
C PHE A 99 -6.85 13.53 -1.92
N ASN A 100 -7.14 12.96 -3.09
CA ASN A 100 -8.29 13.32 -3.91
C ASN A 100 -9.65 12.83 -3.37
#